data_AF-A0A1X7NWH3-F1
#
_entry.id   AF-A0A1X7NWH3-F1
#
_cell.length_a   1.000
_cell.length_b   1.000
_cell.length_c   1.000
_cell.angle_alpha   90.00
_cell.angle_beta   90.00
_cell.angle_gamma   90.00
#
_symmetry.space_group_name_H-M   'P 1'
#
loop_
_entity.id
_entity.type
_entity.pdbx_description
1 polymer ?
#
loop_
_entity_poly.entity_id
_entity_poly.type
_entity_poly.pdbx_seq_one_letter_code
_entity_poly.pdbx_strand_id
1 'polypeptide(L)'
;MDIFVYGTLKNGFSNHHIIRDSVFIGKDTTTDQYCMFDLGSFPAVVDTGNCCNIKGEVYCIDRDILNSLDILEGKFFTRKKVKLESNREAWMYFIDTSVCNTSNFPLIPDGVWNKMKTDKPSICYEAHGNLYLNITNQCSADCYFCIRNQGEGLYGYNLWLKRDPSEKEIIAELEKHDLKKYKEIVFTGFGEPTARFDVLLAVTRWLKAKGTYVRLDTNGHGQLINPGINVVDCLVDAGLDAVSVSLNAESAEVYDRICKPFYQNSYAALLKFAEESKKAGLHLRFSVVDVPEIDTDKCSQIARDMGVDFRIRG
;
A
#
# COMPACT_ATOMS: atom_id res chain seq x y z
N MET A 1 15.02 -25.40 -2.76
CA MET A 1 14.58 -25.48 -4.18
C MET A 1 14.84 -24.14 -4.82
N ASP A 2 15.07 -24.08 -6.13
CA ASP A 2 15.50 -22.83 -6.76
C ASP A 2 14.29 -22.04 -7.28
N ILE A 3 14.26 -20.75 -6.99
CA ILE A 3 13.30 -19.77 -7.52
C ILE A 3 14.07 -18.74 -8.36
N PHE A 4 13.57 -18.44 -9.55
CA PHE A 4 14.05 -17.39 -10.44
C PHE A 4 13.10 -16.19 -10.34
N VAL A 5 13.64 -15.05 -9.91
CA VAL A 5 12.89 -13.81 -9.73
C VAL A 5 13.38 -12.74 -10.70
N TYR A 6 12.45 -12.08 -11.38
CA TYR A 6 12.75 -11.10 -12.44
C TYR A 6 12.22 -9.70 -12.15
N GLY A 7 11.46 -9.52 -11.07
CA GLY A 7 10.74 -8.27 -10.76
C GLY A 7 10.98 -7.74 -9.35
N THR A 8 9.90 -7.45 -8.64
CA THR A 8 9.94 -6.81 -7.31
C THR A 8 10.58 -7.64 -6.19
N LEU A 9 10.79 -8.93 -6.44
CA LEU A 9 11.47 -9.86 -5.53
C LEU A 9 13.01 -9.83 -5.65
N LYS A 10 13.56 -9.22 -6.70
CA LYS A 10 15.01 -9.06 -6.88
C LYS A 10 15.62 -8.23 -5.75
N ASN A 11 16.91 -8.43 -5.47
CA ASN A 11 17.64 -7.66 -4.47
C ASN A 11 17.56 -6.15 -4.78
N GLY A 12 17.20 -5.37 -3.75
CA GLY A 12 16.96 -3.92 -3.87
C GLY A 12 15.53 -3.51 -4.26
N PHE A 13 14.61 -4.46 -4.49
CA PHE A 13 13.22 -4.18 -4.85
C PHE A 13 12.24 -4.45 -3.69
N SER A 14 10.99 -4.00 -3.83
CA SER A 14 10.02 -3.87 -2.71
C SER A 14 9.72 -5.17 -1.97
N ASN A 15 9.62 -6.29 -2.68
CA ASN A 15 9.18 -7.57 -2.14
C ASN A 15 10.36 -8.46 -1.73
N HIS A 16 11.60 -7.99 -1.89
CA HIS A 16 12.80 -8.76 -1.57
C HIS A 16 12.86 -9.20 -0.11
N HIS A 17 12.19 -8.48 0.80
CA HIS A 17 12.13 -8.83 2.22
C HIS A 17 11.62 -10.26 2.49
N ILE A 18 10.81 -10.84 1.59
CA ILE A 18 10.27 -12.20 1.70
C ILE A 18 11.37 -13.25 1.51
N ILE A 19 12.32 -13.00 0.61
CA ILE A 19 13.40 -13.93 0.27
C ILE A 19 14.77 -13.45 0.75
N ARG A 20 14.83 -12.36 1.53
CA ARG A 20 16.07 -11.70 1.95
C ARG A 20 17.04 -12.65 2.66
N ASP A 21 16.50 -13.56 3.46
CA ASP A 21 17.29 -14.50 4.27
C ASP A 21 17.56 -15.82 3.52
N SER A 22 17.14 -15.91 2.25
CA SER A 22 17.39 -17.07 1.38
C SER A 22 18.80 -17.05 0.80
N VAL A 23 19.29 -18.23 0.39
CA VAL A 23 20.64 -18.35 -0.19
C VAL A 23 20.62 -17.81 -1.62
N PHE A 24 21.29 -16.69 -1.86
CA PHE A 24 21.51 -16.14 -3.19
C PHE A 24 22.47 -17.04 -4.00
N ILE A 25 22.00 -17.54 -5.14
CA ILE A 25 22.78 -18.42 -6.03
C ILE A 25 23.53 -17.58 -7.08
N GLY A 26 22.86 -16.60 -7.68
CA GLY A 26 23.45 -15.76 -8.72
C GLY A 26 22.43 -15.09 -9.62
N LYS A 27 22.92 -14.29 -10.57
CA LYS A 27 22.11 -13.75 -11.67
C LYS A 27 22.08 -14.75 -12.81
N ASP A 28 20.94 -14.84 -13.50
CA ASP A 28 20.75 -15.79 -14.60
C ASP A 28 19.75 -15.25 -15.64
N THR A 29 19.62 -15.98 -16.74
CA THR A 29 18.75 -15.66 -17.86
C THR A 29 17.95 -16.89 -18.28
N THR A 30 16.68 -16.73 -18.65
CA THR A 30 15.88 -17.85 -19.18
C THR A 30 16.40 -18.31 -20.53
N THR A 31 16.42 -19.61 -20.78
CA THR A 31 16.78 -20.16 -22.11
C THR A 31 15.70 -19.87 -23.15
N ASP A 32 14.43 -20.01 -22.73
CA ASP A 32 13.28 -19.69 -23.56
C ASP A 32 12.98 -18.19 -23.54
N GLN A 33 12.30 -17.73 -24.58
CA GLN A 33 11.86 -16.35 -24.72
C GLN A 33 10.44 -16.18 -24.20
N TYR A 34 10.20 -15.06 -23.54
CA TYR A 34 8.91 -14.66 -23.00
C TYR A 34 8.64 -13.18 -23.29
N CYS A 35 7.45 -12.69 -22.95
CA CYS A 35 7.13 -11.27 -23.04
C CYS A 35 6.92 -10.70 -21.64
N MET A 36 7.69 -9.65 -21.29
CA MET A 36 7.58 -8.92 -20.03
C MET A 36 6.84 -7.60 -20.26
N PHE A 37 5.85 -7.30 -19.43
CA PHE A 37 5.07 -6.06 -19.48
C PHE A 37 5.25 -5.25 -18.20
N ASP A 38 5.20 -3.92 -18.35
CA ASP A 38 5.24 -2.96 -17.26
C ASP A 38 3.82 -2.66 -16.76
N LEU A 39 3.43 -3.24 -15.62
CA LEU A 39 2.14 -2.98 -14.99
C LEU A 39 2.18 -1.74 -14.08
N GLY A 40 3.22 -0.92 -14.20
CA GLY A 40 3.48 0.27 -13.39
C GLY A 40 4.29 -0.07 -12.15
N SER A 41 3.67 -0.75 -11.20
CA SER A 41 4.27 -1.03 -9.88
C SER A 41 5.16 -2.27 -9.84
N PHE A 42 4.98 -3.18 -10.79
CA PHE A 42 5.73 -4.44 -10.91
C PHE A 42 5.73 -4.90 -12.37
N PRO A 43 6.71 -5.70 -12.79
CA PRO A 43 6.68 -6.35 -14.10
C PRO A 43 5.84 -7.61 -14.04
N ALA A 44 5.28 -8.00 -15.18
CA ALA A 44 4.64 -9.30 -15.35
C ALA A 44 5.17 -10.00 -16.59
N VAL A 45 5.53 -11.28 -16.48
CA VAL A 45 5.92 -12.10 -17.62
C VAL A 45 4.76 -13.01 -18.01
N VAL A 46 4.46 -13.09 -19.31
CA VAL A 46 3.49 -14.07 -19.85
C VAL A 46 4.21 -15.24 -20.50
N ASP A 47 3.61 -16.42 -20.38
CA ASP A 47 4.08 -17.66 -21.00
C ASP A 47 3.56 -17.82 -22.45
N THR A 48 2.82 -16.83 -22.96
CA THR A 48 2.29 -16.82 -24.32
C THR A 48 2.95 -15.70 -25.12
N GLY A 49 4.00 -16.04 -25.89
CA GLY A 49 4.69 -15.13 -26.79
C GLY A 49 6.21 -15.18 -26.65
N ASN A 50 6.92 -14.92 -27.75
CA ASN A 50 8.38 -14.96 -27.83
C ASN A 50 8.92 -13.55 -28.11
N CYS A 51 9.22 -12.80 -27.05
CA CYS A 51 9.77 -11.45 -27.19
C CYS A 51 11.27 -11.40 -26.89
N CYS A 52 11.66 -11.81 -25.67
CA CYS A 52 13.04 -11.74 -25.19
C CYS A 52 13.31 -12.76 -24.09
N ASN A 53 14.58 -13.06 -23.84
CA ASN A 53 15.00 -13.82 -22.68
C ASN A 53 14.90 -12.95 -21.42
N ILE A 54 14.39 -13.50 -20.33
CA ILE A 54 14.17 -12.75 -19.09
C ILE A 54 15.41 -12.85 -18.21
N LYS A 55 15.87 -11.69 -17.71
CA LYS A 55 17.04 -11.62 -16.82
C LYS A 55 16.62 -11.39 -15.38
N GLY A 56 17.18 -12.17 -14.48
CA GLY A 56 16.76 -12.19 -13.09
C GLY A 56 17.83 -12.70 -12.14
N GLU A 57 17.36 -13.10 -10.97
CA GLU A 57 18.16 -13.60 -9.86
C GLU A 57 17.62 -14.96 -9.40
N VAL A 58 18.53 -15.84 -9.00
CA VAL A 58 18.21 -17.19 -8.52
C VAL A 58 18.49 -17.27 -7.02
N TYR A 59 17.53 -17.78 -6.27
CA TYR A 59 17.64 -18.03 -4.84
C TYR A 59 17.26 -19.47 -4.52
N CYS A 60 17.94 -20.07 -3.54
CA CYS A 60 17.50 -21.33 -2.95
C CYS A 60 16.60 -21.04 -1.75
N ILE A 61 15.35 -21.49 -1.86
CA ILE A 61 14.28 -21.27 -0.87
C ILE A 61 13.75 -22.61 -0.32
N ASP A 62 13.14 -22.55 0.86
CA ASP A 62 12.39 -23.66 1.43
C ASP A 62 10.90 -23.62 1.03
N ARG A 63 10.08 -24.52 1.61
CA ARG A 63 8.64 -24.59 1.32
C ARG A 63 7.85 -23.45 1.96
N ASP A 64 8.29 -22.90 3.07
CA ASP A 64 7.55 -21.87 3.80
C ASP A 64 7.68 -20.52 3.08
N ILE A 65 8.88 -20.23 2.58
CA ILE A 65 9.13 -19.09 1.69
C ILE A 65 8.35 -19.27 0.39
N LEU A 66 8.35 -20.46 -0.19
CA LEU A 66 7.56 -20.75 -1.39
C LEU A 66 6.06 -20.48 -1.19
N ASN A 67 5.50 -20.88 -0.04
CA ASN A 67 4.11 -20.59 0.31
C ASN A 67 3.87 -19.08 0.48
N SER A 68 4.83 -18.36 1.07
CA SER A 68 4.76 -16.89 1.22
C SER A 68 4.75 -16.18 -0.14
N LEU A 69 5.52 -16.69 -1.10
CA LEU A 69 5.48 -16.21 -2.48
C LEU A 69 4.13 -16.50 -3.15
N ASP A 70 3.55 -17.70 -2.95
CA ASP A 70 2.21 -18.00 -3.47
C ASP A 70 1.13 -17.08 -2.92
N ILE A 71 1.22 -16.71 -1.64
CA ILE A 71 0.30 -15.76 -1.01
C ILE A 71 0.45 -14.37 -1.62
N LEU A 72 1.69 -13.89 -1.79
CA LEU A 72 1.98 -12.59 -2.39
C LEU A 72 1.42 -12.48 -3.82
N GLU A 73 1.69 -13.49 -4.62
CA GLU A 73 1.36 -13.53 -6.05
C GLU A 73 -0.16 -13.80 -6.27
N GLY A 74 -0.79 -14.49 -5.31
CA GLY A 74 -2.22 -14.69 -5.25
C GLY A 74 -2.79 -15.43 -6.47
N LYS A 75 -3.99 -15.04 -6.90
CA LYS A 75 -4.70 -15.69 -8.02
C LYS A 75 -4.28 -15.20 -9.42
N PHE A 76 -3.39 -14.21 -9.50
CA PHE A 76 -3.05 -13.55 -10.76
C PHE A 76 -1.86 -14.18 -11.46
N PHE A 77 -1.03 -14.89 -10.71
CA PHE A 77 0.16 -15.53 -11.23
C PHE A 77 0.13 -17.04 -10.99
N THR A 78 0.76 -17.75 -11.91
CA THR A 78 1.01 -19.19 -11.79
C THR A 78 2.49 -19.44 -11.97
N ARG A 79 3.07 -20.35 -11.19
CA ARG A 79 4.48 -20.71 -11.35
C ARG A 79 4.66 -21.93 -12.24
N LYS A 80 5.71 -21.92 -13.05
CA LYS A 80 6.20 -23.07 -13.81
C LYS A 80 7.71 -23.19 -13.64
N LYS A 81 8.25 -24.38 -13.88
CA LYS A 81 9.70 -24.57 -13.95
C LYS A 81 10.21 -24.07 -15.30
N VAL A 82 11.27 -23.28 -15.26
CA VAL A 82 11.97 -22.78 -16.44
C VAL A 82 13.42 -23.25 -16.44
N LYS A 83 13.97 -23.41 -17.64
CA LYS A 83 15.40 -23.66 -17.83
C LYS A 83 16.14 -22.33 -17.95
N LEU A 84 17.29 -22.27 -17.30
CA LEU A 84 18.17 -21.11 -17.29
C LEU A 84 19.45 -21.40 -18.08
N GLU A 85 20.14 -20.37 -18.55
CA GLU A 85 21.39 -20.48 -19.31
C GLU A 85 22.49 -21.21 -18.53
N SER A 86 22.46 -21.17 -17.19
CA SER A 86 23.35 -21.95 -16.32
C SER A 86 23.06 -23.46 -16.29
N ASN A 87 22.11 -23.95 -17.10
CA ASN A 87 21.54 -25.31 -17.06
C ASN A 87 20.81 -25.67 -15.75
N ARG A 88 20.46 -24.66 -14.94
CA ARG A 88 19.59 -24.85 -13.77
C ARG A 88 18.13 -24.88 -14.19
N GLU A 89 17.33 -25.56 -13.37
CA GLU A 89 15.87 -25.43 -13.40
C GLU A 89 15.42 -24.70 -12.13
N ALA A 90 14.63 -23.65 -12.32
CA ALA A 90 14.07 -22.87 -11.24
C ALA A 90 12.58 -22.63 -11.45
N TRP A 91 11.85 -22.45 -10.35
CA TRP A 91 10.47 -21.96 -10.42
C TRP A 91 10.45 -20.49 -10.85
N MET A 92 9.51 -20.11 -11.69
CA MET A 92 9.29 -18.72 -12.13
C MET A 92 7.79 -18.45 -12.22
N TYR A 93 7.36 -17.27 -11.76
CA TYR A 93 5.96 -16.86 -11.80
C TYR A 93 5.60 -16.21 -13.14
N PHE A 94 4.41 -16.49 -13.65
CA PHE A 94 3.85 -15.96 -14.90
C PHE A 94 2.46 -15.42 -14.64
N ILE A 95 2.13 -14.26 -15.20
CA ILE A 95 0.78 -13.70 -15.09
C ILE A 95 -0.18 -14.49 -15.97
N ASP A 96 -1.37 -14.75 -15.44
CA ASP A 96 -2.43 -15.41 -16.19
C ASP A 96 -3.12 -14.39 -17.12
N THR A 97 -3.01 -14.61 -18.42
CA THR A 97 -3.56 -13.73 -19.46
C THR A 97 -5.08 -13.84 -19.60
N SER A 98 -5.71 -14.83 -18.96
CA SER A 98 -7.18 -14.92 -18.86
C SER A 98 -7.75 -13.90 -17.86
N VAL A 99 -6.94 -13.45 -16.90
CA VAL A 99 -7.34 -12.48 -15.87
C VAL A 99 -6.74 -11.08 -16.09
N CYS A 100 -5.68 -10.95 -16.88
CA CYS A 100 -5.05 -9.68 -17.22
C CYS A 100 -4.92 -9.47 -18.74
N ASN A 101 -5.55 -8.43 -19.27
CA ASN A 101 -5.35 -8.03 -20.66
C ASN A 101 -4.03 -7.25 -20.81
N THR A 102 -2.95 -7.97 -21.11
CA THR A 102 -1.59 -7.42 -21.24
C THR A 102 -1.42 -6.44 -22.41
N SER A 103 -2.33 -6.44 -23.39
CA SER A 103 -2.31 -5.52 -24.54
C SER A 103 -2.41 -4.04 -24.15
N ASN A 104 -2.88 -3.75 -22.94
CA ASN A 104 -3.01 -2.39 -22.41
C ASN A 104 -1.72 -1.86 -21.75
N PHE A 105 -0.69 -2.69 -21.63
CA PHE A 105 0.53 -2.35 -20.89
C PHE A 105 1.76 -2.28 -21.80
N PRO A 106 2.71 -1.37 -21.54
CA PRO A 106 3.95 -1.29 -22.30
C PRO A 106 4.76 -2.58 -22.19
N LEU A 107 5.26 -3.08 -23.33
CA LEU A 107 6.22 -4.18 -23.38
C LEU A 107 7.60 -3.68 -22.91
N ILE A 108 8.31 -4.51 -22.15
CA ILE A 108 9.71 -4.33 -21.76
C ILE A 108 10.57 -5.18 -22.71
N PRO A 109 11.20 -4.56 -23.72
CA PRO A 109 11.73 -5.29 -24.88
C PRO A 109 13.03 -6.05 -24.60
N ASP A 110 13.75 -5.72 -23.53
CA ASP A 110 15.04 -6.32 -23.18
C ASP A 110 14.93 -7.41 -22.11
N GLY A 111 13.72 -7.66 -21.58
CA GLY A 111 13.47 -8.66 -20.54
C GLY A 111 14.11 -8.31 -19.19
N VAL A 112 14.48 -7.04 -18.97
CA VAL A 112 15.15 -6.60 -17.75
C VAL A 112 14.31 -5.58 -16.98
N TRP A 113 13.75 -5.99 -15.84
CA TRP A 113 13.13 -5.04 -14.92
C TRP A 113 14.19 -4.24 -14.17
N ASN A 114 14.38 -2.99 -14.60
CA ASN A 114 15.33 -2.04 -14.02
C ASN A 114 14.66 -0.88 -13.26
N LYS A 115 13.33 -0.86 -13.17
CA LYS A 115 12.59 0.08 -12.30
C LYS A 115 12.80 -0.32 -10.83
N MET A 116 14.00 -0.06 -10.34
CA MET A 116 14.29 0.00 -8.92
C MET A 116 13.34 1.01 -8.26
N LYS A 117 13.11 0.86 -6.95
CA LYS A 117 12.52 1.91 -6.11
C LYS A 117 12.99 3.28 -6.59
N THR A 118 12.10 4.26 -6.66
CA THR A 118 12.58 5.64 -6.66
C THR A 118 13.30 5.85 -5.32
N ASP A 119 14.63 5.98 -5.32
CA ASP A 119 15.38 6.41 -4.12
C ASP A 119 14.83 7.73 -3.56
N LYS A 120 14.16 8.49 -4.41
CA LYS A 120 13.42 9.69 -4.04
C LYS A 120 12.11 9.32 -3.33
N PRO A 121 11.91 9.78 -2.08
CA PRO A 121 10.64 9.64 -1.39
C PRO A 121 9.50 10.28 -2.18
N SER A 122 8.36 9.62 -2.18
CA SER A 122 7.15 10.02 -2.87
C SER A 122 6.19 10.71 -1.91
N ILE A 123 5.88 11.97 -2.18
CA ILE A 123 4.80 12.72 -1.51
C ILE A 123 3.45 12.24 -2.04
N CYS A 124 3.37 12.02 -3.36
CA CYS A 124 2.19 11.50 -4.04
C CYS A 124 2.49 10.13 -4.64
N TYR A 125 1.52 9.21 -4.63
CA TYR A 125 1.61 7.94 -5.37
C TYR A 125 0.25 7.51 -5.92
N GLU A 126 0.25 6.84 -7.07
CA GLU A 126 -0.97 6.43 -7.78
C GLU A 126 -1.27 4.95 -7.53
N ALA A 127 -2.52 4.61 -7.19
CA ALA A 127 -2.99 3.23 -7.16
C ALA A 127 -4.52 3.16 -7.24
N HIS A 128 -5.07 2.08 -7.83
CA HIS A 128 -6.52 1.80 -7.86
C HIS A 128 -7.40 2.92 -8.45
N GLY A 129 -6.83 3.80 -9.29
CA GLY A 129 -7.52 4.98 -9.84
C GLY A 129 -7.60 6.18 -8.89
N ASN A 130 -6.82 6.19 -7.82
CA ASN A 130 -6.72 7.26 -6.82
C ASN A 130 -5.30 7.86 -6.78
N LEU A 131 -5.19 9.05 -6.20
CA LEU A 131 -3.90 9.65 -5.81
C LEU A 131 -3.78 9.69 -4.29
N TYR A 132 -2.73 9.11 -3.75
CA TYR A 132 -2.49 9.04 -2.31
C TYR A 132 -1.43 10.06 -1.89
N LEU A 133 -1.65 10.71 -0.75
CA LEU A 133 -0.83 11.78 -0.19
C LEU A 133 -0.13 11.34 1.11
N ASN A 134 1.15 11.02 0.97
CA ASN A 134 2.07 10.64 2.04
C ASN A 134 2.77 11.88 2.61
N ILE A 135 2.21 12.47 3.66
CA ILE A 135 2.61 13.79 4.18
C ILE A 135 3.42 13.73 5.49
N THR A 136 3.56 12.56 6.11
CA THR A 136 4.36 12.39 7.32
C THR A 136 4.74 10.94 7.57
N ASN A 137 5.85 10.73 8.28
CA ASN A 137 6.24 9.43 8.83
C ASN A 137 5.76 9.25 10.30
N GLN A 138 5.28 10.31 10.95
CA GLN A 138 4.88 10.27 12.36
C GLN A 138 3.57 9.51 12.51
N CYS A 139 3.49 8.61 13.49
CA CYS A 139 2.27 7.87 13.80
C CYS A 139 2.11 7.72 15.31
N SER A 140 0.87 7.80 15.80
CA SER A 140 0.52 7.59 17.20
C SER A 140 0.28 6.11 17.56
N ALA A 141 0.60 5.19 16.65
CA ALA A 141 0.49 3.75 16.82
C ALA A 141 1.70 3.04 16.18
N ASP A 142 2.09 1.91 16.75
CA ASP A 142 3.18 1.06 16.25
C ASP A 142 2.67 -0.35 15.94
N CYS A 143 1.71 -0.43 15.03
CA CYS A 143 1.04 -1.68 14.69
C CYS A 143 2.04 -2.69 14.12
N TYR A 144 2.03 -3.93 14.63
CA TYR A 144 2.99 -4.94 14.20
C TYR A 144 2.86 -5.26 12.70
N PHE A 145 1.63 -5.23 12.18
CA PHE A 145 1.29 -5.51 10.79
C PHE A 145 1.45 -4.30 9.86
N CYS A 146 1.94 -3.16 10.36
CA CYS A 146 2.07 -1.96 9.52
C CYS A 146 3.08 -2.21 8.39
N ILE A 147 2.67 -1.90 7.16
CA ILE A 147 3.52 -2.05 5.96
C ILE A 147 4.83 -1.26 6.05
N ARG A 148 4.89 -0.19 6.87
CA ARG A 148 6.12 0.58 7.12
C ARG A 148 7.24 -0.27 7.73
N ASN A 149 6.87 -1.36 8.42
CA ASN A 149 7.81 -2.29 9.07
C ASN A 149 8.26 -3.41 8.12
N GLN A 150 7.61 -3.56 6.97
CA GLN A 150 7.85 -4.64 6.00
C GLN A 150 8.65 -4.18 4.78
N GLY A 151 8.74 -2.88 4.55
CA GLY A 151 9.53 -2.33 3.46
C GLY A 151 9.53 -0.81 3.44
N GLU A 152 10.21 -0.25 2.44
CA GLU A 152 10.34 1.21 2.33
C GLU A 152 9.26 1.85 1.45
N GLY A 153 8.31 1.07 0.94
CA GLY A 153 7.42 1.55 -0.10
C GLY A 153 6.23 0.67 -0.41
N LEU A 154 5.32 1.21 -1.22
CA LEU A 154 4.11 0.53 -1.68
C LEU A 154 3.91 0.84 -3.17
N TYR A 155 3.44 -0.13 -3.97
CA TYR A 155 3.16 0.04 -5.39
C TYR A 155 4.34 0.59 -6.23
N GLY A 156 5.59 0.28 -5.85
CA GLY A 156 6.79 0.76 -6.52
C GLY A 156 7.28 2.16 -6.09
N TYR A 157 6.57 2.83 -5.18
CA TYR A 157 6.91 4.14 -4.63
C TYR A 157 7.63 4.01 -3.29
N ASN A 158 8.66 4.82 -3.04
CA ASN A 158 9.30 4.91 -1.72
C ASN A 158 8.50 5.86 -0.82
N LEU A 159 7.94 5.34 0.27
CA LEU A 159 7.10 6.11 1.18
C LEU A 159 7.85 6.62 2.42
N TRP A 160 9.11 6.23 2.65
CA TRP A 160 9.89 6.83 3.73
C TRP A 160 10.37 8.23 3.35
N LEU A 161 9.71 9.24 3.91
CA LEU A 161 10.08 10.63 3.71
C LEU A 161 11.41 10.94 4.42
N LYS A 162 12.29 11.71 3.79
CA LYS A 162 13.53 12.21 4.46
C LYS A 162 13.21 13.18 5.59
N ARG A 163 12.15 13.96 5.41
CA ARG A 163 11.51 14.85 6.39
C ARG A 163 10.06 15.04 5.96
N ASP A 164 9.22 15.49 6.88
CA ASP A 164 7.88 15.89 6.51
C ASP A 164 7.94 17.03 5.46
N PRO A 165 7.26 16.91 4.31
CA PRO A 165 7.17 17.97 3.31
C PRO A 165 6.40 19.18 3.86
N SER A 166 6.73 20.36 3.37
CA SER A 166 5.95 21.58 3.62
C SER A 166 4.67 21.58 2.78
N GLU A 167 3.67 22.38 3.19
CA GLU A 167 2.44 22.60 2.41
C GLU A 167 2.75 22.97 0.94
N LYS A 168 3.73 23.86 0.73
CA LYS A 168 4.16 24.31 -0.61
C LYS A 168 4.74 23.16 -1.44
N GLU A 169 5.51 22.26 -0.83
CA GLU A 169 6.06 21.09 -1.53
C GLU A 169 4.98 20.08 -1.90
N ILE A 170 3.97 19.89 -1.04
CA ILE A 170 2.83 19.02 -1.33
C ILE A 170 2.00 19.59 -2.48
N ILE A 171 1.68 20.88 -2.43
CA ILE A 171 0.95 21.57 -3.51
C ILE A 171 1.72 21.51 -4.83
N ALA A 172 3.03 21.80 -4.81
CA ALA A 172 3.86 21.74 -6.02
C ALA A 172 3.97 20.32 -6.60
N GLU A 173 3.89 19.28 -5.77
CA GLU A 173 3.80 17.90 -6.27
C GLU A 173 2.42 17.63 -6.88
N LEU A 174 1.34 17.99 -6.20
CA LEU A 174 -0.03 17.85 -6.69
C LEU A 174 -0.25 18.54 -8.04
N GLU A 175 0.34 19.71 -8.26
CA GLU A 175 0.26 20.46 -9.52
C GLU A 175 0.87 19.75 -10.74
N LYS A 176 1.68 18.71 -10.52
CA LYS A 176 2.24 17.88 -11.61
C LYS A 176 1.25 16.86 -12.16
N HIS A 177 0.11 16.66 -11.49
CA HIS A 177 -0.89 15.69 -11.88
C HIS A 177 -2.16 16.37 -12.41
N ASP A 178 -2.78 15.76 -13.42
CA ASP A 178 -4.16 16.08 -13.76
C ASP A 178 -5.09 15.47 -12.71
N LEU A 179 -5.51 16.28 -11.73
CA LEU A 179 -6.31 15.80 -10.60
C LEU A 179 -7.68 15.25 -11.00
N LYS A 180 -8.20 15.61 -12.18
CA LYS A 180 -9.52 15.16 -12.65
C LYS A 180 -9.54 13.69 -13.06
N LYS A 181 -8.37 13.07 -13.28
CA LYS A 181 -8.28 11.65 -13.64
C LYS A 181 -8.55 10.70 -12.47
N TYR A 182 -8.46 11.20 -11.24
CA TYR A 182 -8.60 10.38 -10.04
C TYR A 182 -10.03 10.39 -9.50
N LYS A 183 -10.46 9.25 -8.97
CA LYS A 183 -11.75 9.14 -8.29
C LYS A 183 -11.75 9.93 -6.97
N GLU A 184 -10.65 9.82 -6.23
CA GLU A 184 -10.43 10.51 -4.96
C GLU A 184 -8.94 10.78 -4.74
N ILE A 185 -8.66 11.82 -3.95
CA ILE A 185 -7.36 12.13 -3.39
C ILE A 185 -7.37 11.72 -1.91
N VAL A 186 -6.43 10.87 -1.50
CA VAL A 186 -6.51 10.18 -0.20
C VAL A 186 -5.30 10.53 0.65
N PHE A 187 -5.51 11.16 1.81
CA PHE A 187 -4.45 11.31 2.81
C PHE A 187 -4.19 9.96 3.47
N THR A 188 -2.99 9.42 3.26
CA THR A 188 -2.52 8.15 3.84
C THR A 188 -1.02 8.03 3.64
N GLY A 189 -0.36 7.07 4.26
CA GLY A 189 1.07 6.86 4.06
C GLY A 189 1.67 5.97 5.11
N PHE A 190 2.94 6.20 5.45
CA PHE A 190 3.62 5.50 6.55
C PHE A 190 3.35 6.12 7.92
N GLY A 191 2.79 7.33 7.95
CA GLY A 191 2.36 8.02 9.17
C GLY A 191 0.84 8.18 9.27
N GLU A 192 0.44 8.84 10.37
CA GLU A 192 -0.92 9.28 10.67
C GLU A 192 -1.08 10.73 10.20
N PRO A 193 -1.90 11.00 9.15
CA PRO A 193 -1.98 12.34 8.56
C PRO A 193 -2.41 13.44 9.55
N THR A 194 -3.18 13.09 10.58
CA THR A 194 -3.61 14.05 11.61
C THR A 194 -2.47 14.54 12.51
N ALA A 195 -1.26 13.96 12.44
CA ALA A 195 -0.03 14.53 13.05
C ALA A 195 0.45 15.81 12.35
N ARG A 196 -0.03 16.08 11.13
CA ARG A 196 0.27 17.28 10.33
C ARG A 196 -1.02 18.05 10.07
N PHE A 197 -1.80 18.28 11.12
CA PHE A 197 -3.20 18.70 10.99
C PHE A 197 -3.38 20.03 10.25
N ASP A 198 -2.57 21.04 10.55
CA ASP A 198 -2.57 22.34 9.86
C ASP A 198 -2.37 22.19 8.34
N VAL A 199 -1.38 21.39 7.95
CA VAL A 199 -1.08 21.09 6.54
C VAL A 199 -2.17 20.25 5.89
N LEU A 200 -2.73 19.26 6.59
CA LEU A 200 -3.87 18.48 6.13
C LEU A 200 -5.06 19.39 5.80
N LEU A 201 -5.42 20.31 6.70
CA LEU A 201 -6.51 21.26 6.47
C LEU A 201 -6.23 22.20 5.30
N ALA A 202 -5.02 22.75 5.21
CA ALA A 202 -4.63 23.66 4.13
C ALA A 202 -4.68 22.98 2.75
N VAL A 203 -4.09 21.78 2.64
CA VAL A 203 -4.08 21.00 1.40
C VAL A 203 -5.50 20.53 1.05
N THR A 204 -6.32 20.14 2.02
CA THR A 204 -7.74 19.81 1.78
C THR A 204 -8.46 21.00 1.15
N ARG A 205 -8.38 22.21 1.72
CA ARG A 205 -9.03 23.40 1.14
C ARG A 205 -8.58 23.67 -0.29
N TRP A 206 -7.27 23.53 -0.56
CA TRP A 206 -6.72 23.71 -1.90
C TRP A 206 -7.25 22.67 -2.89
N LEU A 207 -7.33 21.40 -2.48
CA LEU A 207 -7.89 20.31 -3.27
C LEU A 207 -9.39 20.51 -3.56
N LYS A 208 -10.15 20.97 -2.57
CA LYS A 208 -11.58 21.27 -2.71
C LYS A 208 -11.85 22.44 -3.65
N ALA A 209 -11.00 23.47 -3.63
CA ALA A 209 -11.07 24.56 -4.63
C ALA A 209 -10.87 24.07 -6.08
N LYS A 210 -10.30 22.88 -6.28
CA LYS A 210 -10.15 22.23 -7.60
C LYS A 210 -11.25 21.21 -7.92
N GLY A 211 -12.26 21.08 -7.06
CA GLY A 211 -13.40 20.19 -7.28
C GLY A 211 -13.07 18.71 -7.11
N THR A 212 -12.05 18.37 -6.32
CA THR A 212 -11.68 16.96 -6.04
C THR A 212 -12.49 16.39 -4.88
N TYR A 213 -12.63 15.06 -4.86
CA TYR A 213 -13.13 14.30 -3.71
C TYR A 213 -11.95 13.91 -2.83
N VAL A 214 -11.99 14.24 -1.54
CA VAL A 214 -10.87 14.12 -0.61
C VAL A 214 -11.25 13.21 0.56
N ARG A 215 -10.47 12.14 0.74
CA ARG A 215 -10.63 11.17 1.83
C ARG A 215 -9.43 11.18 2.77
N LEU A 216 -9.69 10.98 4.06
CA LEU A 216 -8.67 10.78 5.08
C LEU A 216 -8.66 9.33 5.56
N ASP A 217 -7.52 8.65 5.43
CA ASP A 217 -7.29 7.35 6.06
C ASP A 217 -6.49 7.58 7.34
N THR A 218 -7.08 7.15 8.46
CA THR A 218 -6.57 7.48 9.80
C THR A 218 -6.70 6.29 10.74
N ASN A 219 -5.85 6.23 11.76
CA ASN A 219 -6.03 5.34 12.92
C ASN A 219 -7.12 5.84 13.90
N GLY A 220 -7.66 7.04 13.66
CA GLY A 220 -8.74 7.65 14.46
C GLY A 220 -8.25 8.39 15.71
N HIS A 221 -6.94 8.51 15.93
CA HIS A 221 -6.38 9.23 17.08
C HIS A 221 -6.32 10.76 16.89
N GLY A 222 -6.91 11.31 15.83
CA GLY A 222 -6.78 12.73 15.47
C GLY A 222 -7.06 13.69 16.63
N GLN A 223 -8.09 13.41 17.43
CA GLN A 223 -8.43 14.22 18.61
C GLN A 223 -7.42 14.11 19.76
N LEU A 224 -6.76 12.95 19.93
CA LEU A 224 -5.70 12.77 20.92
C LEU A 224 -4.41 13.49 20.51
N ILE A 225 -4.11 13.48 19.22
CA ILE A 225 -2.93 14.13 18.63
C ILE A 225 -3.07 15.66 18.68
N ASN A 226 -4.28 16.18 18.51
CA ASN A 226 -4.55 17.62 18.44
C ASN A 226 -5.48 18.07 19.58
N PRO A 227 -4.98 18.14 20.83
CA PRO A 227 -5.78 18.58 21.96
C PRO A 227 -6.11 20.08 21.86
N GLY A 228 -7.29 20.46 22.36
CA GLY A 228 -7.71 21.87 22.43
C GLY A 228 -8.40 22.41 21.18
N ILE A 229 -8.55 21.59 20.13
CA ILE A 229 -9.34 21.91 18.95
C ILE A 229 -10.39 20.82 18.70
N ASN A 230 -11.51 21.18 18.07
CA ASN A 230 -12.47 20.20 17.57
C ASN A 230 -11.99 19.71 16.19
N VAL A 231 -11.39 18.53 16.16
CA VAL A 231 -10.76 17.98 14.96
C VAL A 231 -11.79 17.71 13.86
N VAL A 232 -12.93 17.13 14.20
CA VAL A 232 -13.96 16.78 13.20
C VAL A 232 -14.55 18.03 12.57
N ASP A 233 -14.89 19.04 13.36
CA ASP A 233 -15.42 20.32 12.84
C ASP A 233 -14.40 20.96 11.89
N CYS A 234 -13.12 20.99 12.26
CA CYS A 234 -12.07 21.55 11.41
C CYS A 234 -11.93 20.80 10.08
N LEU A 235 -12.05 19.46 10.07
CA LEU A 235 -12.00 18.65 8.85
C LEU A 235 -13.19 18.96 7.93
N VAL A 236 -14.39 19.07 8.49
CA VAL A 236 -15.61 19.45 7.76
C VAL A 236 -15.49 20.86 7.20
N ASP A 237 -15.03 21.82 7.99
CA ASP A 237 -14.83 23.21 7.57
C ASP A 237 -13.77 23.34 6.46
N ALA A 238 -12.77 22.45 6.43
CA ALA A 238 -11.82 22.38 5.32
C ALA A 238 -12.42 21.77 4.03
N GLY A 239 -13.57 21.11 4.15
CA GLY A 239 -14.31 20.49 3.05
C GLY A 239 -13.95 19.03 2.79
N LEU A 240 -13.44 18.29 3.79
CA LEU A 240 -13.20 16.85 3.67
C LEU A 240 -14.50 16.11 3.33
N ASP A 241 -14.46 15.12 2.43
CA ASP A 241 -15.65 14.38 2.02
C ASP A 241 -15.84 13.06 2.79
N ALA A 242 -14.74 12.37 3.08
CA ALA A 242 -14.77 11.03 3.67
C ALA A 242 -13.65 10.74 4.66
N VAL A 243 -13.92 9.82 5.58
CA VAL A 243 -12.95 9.24 6.51
C VAL A 243 -13.02 7.72 6.48
N SER A 244 -11.86 7.07 6.36
CA SER A 244 -11.70 5.64 6.58
C SER A 244 -10.90 5.40 7.85
N VAL A 245 -11.58 5.00 8.92
CA VAL A 245 -10.95 4.73 10.22
C VAL A 245 -10.46 3.28 10.26
N SER A 246 -9.18 3.11 10.59
CA SER A 246 -8.56 1.79 10.80
C SER A 246 -8.98 1.24 12.17
N LEU A 247 -10.12 0.56 12.21
CA LEU A 247 -10.67 -0.05 13.43
C LEU A 247 -9.72 -1.10 14.00
N ASN A 248 -9.24 -2.00 13.14
CA ASN A 248 -8.20 -3.01 13.40
C ASN A 248 -8.34 -3.88 14.65
N ALA A 249 -9.48 -3.88 15.34
CA ALA A 249 -9.77 -4.80 16.45
C ALA A 249 -11.23 -4.69 16.86
N GLU A 250 -11.78 -5.77 17.37
CA GLU A 250 -13.12 -5.84 17.93
C GLU A 250 -13.22 -5.35 19.39
N SER A 251 -12.07 -5.07 20.02
CA SER A 251 -11.98 -4.68 21.42
C SER A 251 -10.73 -3.84 21.71
N ALA A 252 -10.75 -3.09 22.81
CA ALA A 252 -9.61 -2.29 23.25
C ALA A 252 -8.41 -3.15 23.60
N GLU A 253 -8.64 -4.32 24.23
CA GLU A 253 -7.58 -5.24 24.62
C GLU A 253 -6.81 -5.78 23.42
N VAL A 254 -7.53 -6.17 22.36
CA VAL A 254 -6.91 -6.63 21.11
C VAL A 254 -6.21 -5.47 20.41
N TYR A 255 -6.87 -4.30 20.32
CA TYR A 255 -6.30 -3.11 19.70
C TYR A 255 -4.97 -2.72 20.35
N ASP A 256 -4.94 -2.60 21.68
CA ASP A 256 -3.75 -2.17 22.41
C ASP A 256 -2.59 -3.16 22.22
N ARG A 257 -2.89 -4.46 22.16
CA ARG A 257 -1.90 -5.51 21.92
C ARG A 257 -1.26 -5.42 20.52
N ILE A 258 -2.07 -5.23 19.47
CA ILE A 258 -1.60 -5.37 18.09
C ILE A 258 -1.26 -4.04 17.41
N CYS A 259 -1.97 -2.97 17.76
CA CYS A 259 -1.74 -1.61 17.24
C CYS A 259 -0.75 -0.82 18.09
N LYS A 260 -0.56 -1.20 19.36
CA LYS A 260 0.39 -0.57 20.30
C LYS A 260 0.30 0.97 20.27
N PRO A 261 -0.87 1.55 20.59
CA PRO A 261 -1.04 2.99 20.58
C PRO A 261 -0.14 3.67 21.62
N PHE A 262 0.32 4.87 21.28
CA PHE A 262 1.11 5.70 22.19
C PHE A 262 0.26 6.27 23.33
N TYR A 263 -1.01 6.59 23.05
CA TYR A 263 -1.92 7.19 24.02
C TYR A 263 -2.77 6.12 24.71
N GLN A 264 -3.11 6.37 25.98
CA GLN A 264 -4.09 5.57 26.69
C GLN A 264 -5.51 5.83 26.15
N ASN A 265 -6.39 4.83 26.27
CA ASN A 265 -7.79 4.90 25.81
C ASN A 265 -7.92 5.19 24.30
N SER A 266 -6.91 4.86 23.51
CA SER A 266 -6.86 5.08 22.06
C SER A 266 -8.02 4.42 21.32
N TYR A 267 -8.42 3.21 21.72
CA TYR A 267 -9.59 2.53 21.13
C TYR A 267 -10.91 3.25 21.40
N ALA A 268 -11.11 3.77 22.62
CA ALA A 268 -12.30 4.58 22.90
C ALA A 268 -12.29 5.89 22.10
N ALA A 269 -11.11 6.52 21.97
CA ALA A 269 -10.95 7.76 21.22
C ALA A 269 -11.21 7.58 19.72
N LEU A 270 -10.73 6.49 19.09
CA LEU A 270 -11.00 6.25 17.67
C LEU A 270 -12.48 5.99 17.40
N LEU A 271 -13.18 5.28 18.30
CA LEU A 271 -14.63 5.06 18.16
C LEU A 271 -15.41 6.37 18.31
N LYS A 272 -15.00 7.22 19.26
CA LYS A 272 -15.59 8.55 19.43
C LYS A 272 -15.36 9.44 18.21
N PHE A 273 -14.13 9.47 17.68
CA PHE A 273 -13.81 10.21 16.46
C PHE A 273 -14.67 9.76 15.27
N ALA A 274 -14.87 8.45 15.11
CA ALA A 274 -15.73 7.89 14.09
C ALA A 274 -17.19 8.34 14.29
N GLU A 275 -17.73 8.21 15.50
CA GLU A 275 -19.10 8.65 15.82
C GLU A 275 -19.31 10.15 15.53
N GLU A 276 -18.37 11.01 15.95
CA GLU A 276 -18.40 12.45 15.69
C GLU A 276 -18.32 12.76 14.19
N SER A 277 -17.45 12.07 13.45
CA SER A 277 -17.33 12.22 11.99
C SER A 277 -18.63 11.88 11.26
N LYS A 278 -19.31 10.80 11.67
CA LYS A 278 -20.61 10.42 11.12
C LYS A 278 -21.67 11.48 11.45
N LYS A 279 -21.73 11.94 12.70
CA LYS A 279 -22.69 12.97 13.14
C LYS A 279 -22.50 14.28 12.38
N ALA A 280 -21.27 14.62 12.03
CA ALA A 280 -20.93 15.81 11.25
C ALA A 280 -21.18 15.65 9.73
N GLY A 281 -21.63 14.48 9.27
CA GLY A 281 -22.04 14.25 7.89
C GLY A 281 -20.93 13.77 6.95
N LEU A 282 -19.74 13.42 7.45
CA LEU A 282 -18.70 12.82 6.63
C LEU A 282 -19.09 11.39 6.21
N HIS A 283 -18.72 10.99 4.99
CA HIS A 283 -18.82 9.58 4.62
C HIS A 283 -17.79 8.78 5.42
N LEU A 284 -18.28 8.00 6.39
CA LEU A 284 -17.47 7.17 7.25
C LEU A 284 -17.47 5.71 6.81
N ARG A 285 -16.28 5.11 6.87
CA ARG A 285 -16.04 3.67 6.77
C ARG A 285 -15.11 3.19 7.87
N PHE A 286 -15.34 1.98 8.38
CA PHE A 286 -14.32 1.22 9.09
C PHE A 286 -13.54 0.30 8.17
N SER A 287 -12.24 0.20 8.41
CA SER A 287 -11.39 -0.80 7.77
C SER A 287 -10.61 -1.62 8.79
N VAL A 288 -10.39 -2.89 8.45
CA VAL A 288 -9.56 -3.83 9.22
C VAL A 288 -8.55 -4.49 8.30
N VAL A 289 -7.39 -4.88 8.83
CA VAL A 289 -6.48 -5.80 8.15
C VAL A 289 -6.92 -7.25 8.39
N ASP A 290 -6.67 -8.12 7.43
CA ASP A 290 -6.96 -9.55 7.56
C ASP A 290 -5.78 -10.27 8.25
N VAL A 291 -5.77 -10.24 9.59
CA VAL A 291 -4.75 -10.95 10.40
C VAL A 291 -5.43 -11.84 11.44
N PRO A 292 -4.80 -12.97 11.84
CA PRO A 292 -5.45 -13.99 12.66
C PRO A 292 -5.98 -13.52 14.03
N GLU A 293 -5.38 -12.47 14.61
CA GLU A 293 -5.79 -11.95 15.91
C GLU A 293 -7.04 -11.07 15.89
N ILE A 294 -7.50 -10.64 14.70
CA ILE A 294 -8.67 -9.77 14.55
C ILE A 294 -9.89 -10.62 14.22
N ASP A 295 -10.94 -10.48 15.03
CA ASP A 295 -12.26 -11.04 14.72
C ASP A 295 -12.97 -10.09 13.73
N THR A 296 -12.81 -10.36 12.43
CA THR A 296 -13.34 -9.50 11.35
C THR A 296 -14.87 -9.48 11.32
N ASP A 297 -15.54 -10.54 11.78
CA ASP A 297 -16.99 -10.61 11.90
C ASP A 297 -17.52 -9.70 13.00
N LYS A 298 -16.86 -9.70 14.18
CA LYS A 298 -17.20 -8.75 15.25
C LYS A 298 -16.88 -7.31 14.86
N CYS A 299 -15.77 -7.07 14.16
CA CYS A 299 -15.48 -5.75 13.61
C CYS A 299 -16.56 -5.30 12.62
N SER A 300 -17.06 -6.20 11.78
CA SER A 300 -18.19 -5.93 10.88
C SER A 300 -19.48 -5.64 11.65
N GLN A 301 -19.71 -6.30 12.80
CA GLN A 301 -20.84 -5.98 13.67
C GLN A 301 -20.74 -4.56 14.25
N ILE A 302 -19.56 -4.13 14.71
CA ILE A 302 -19.34 -2.74 15.19
C ILE A 302 -19.69 -1.72 14.10
N ALA A 303 -19.27 -1.97 12.87
CA ALA A 303 -19.60 -1.10 11.74
C ALA A 303 -21.11 -1.08 11.44
N ARG A 304 -21.78 -2.22 11.51
CA ARG A 304 -23.24 -2.33 11.32
C ARG A 304 -24.01 -1.61 12.42
N ASP A 305 -23.61 -1.76 13.68
CA ASP A 305 -24.25 -1.10 14.82
C ASP A 305 -24.09 0.41 14.75
N MET A 306 -22.95 0.90 14.28
CA MET A 306 -22.74 2.32 13.99
C MET A 306 -23.44 2.76 12.70
N GLY A 307 -23.84 1.83 11.82
CA GLY A 307 -24.46 2.09 10.51
C GLY A 307 -23.50 2.77 9.52
N VAL A 308 -22.31 2.21 9.36
CA VAL A 308 -21.24 2.72 8.47
C VAL A 308 -20.71 1.61 7.56
N ASP A 309 -20.03 1.99 6.49
CA ASP A 309 -19.39 1.02 5.60
C ASP A 309 -18.31 0.22 6.34
N PHE A 310 -18.05 -1.00 5.86
CA PHE A 310 -16.99 -1.87 6.37
C PHE A 310 -16.14 -2.42 5.23
N ARG A 311 -14.82 -2.47 5.41
CA ARG A 311 -13.88 -3.04 4.43
C ARG A 311 -12.77 -3.85 5.10
N ILE A 312 -12.57 -5.06 4.63
CA ILE A 312 -11.38 -5.87 4.94
C ILE A 312 -10.27 -5.50 3.95
N ARG A 313 -9.05 -5.32 4.44
CA ARG A 313 -7.83 -5.06 3.67
C ARG A 313 -7.01 -6.33 3.63
N GLY A 314 -6.77 -6.84 2.41
CA GLY A 314 -5.81 -7.91 2.14
C GLY A 314 -4.49 -7.36 1.63
#